data_AF-A0AB34L2M8-F1
#
_entry.id   AF-A0AB34L2M8-F1
#
_cell.length_a   1.000
_cell.length_b   1.000
_cell.length_c   1.000
_cell.angle_alpha   90.00
_cell.angle_beta   90.00
_cell.angle_gamma   90.00
#
_symmetry.space_group_name_H-M   'P 1'
#
loop_
_entity.id
_entity.type
_entity.pdbx_description
1 polymer ?
#
loop_
_entity_poly.entity_id
_entity_poly.type
_entity_poly.pdbx_seq_one_letter_code
_entity_poly.pdbx_strand_id
1 'polypeptide(L)'
;MKQRITYIQPEGTFIDRNSIHVNPDSVVYTNAGSAALEKRLTLGLDDLPPEVAKVLEQCHEVRIRWAAPADHAIPAPFVSRVPSGLHVFFTPLKSGEEVNICPLIQTLFGEELKCHYTLESFSRPPLRSETFASAASYQYFHVLPDLSVFREYLHDNACRSDLKARLACEDEAQFAEYAASVDIDFDTISRAVNIAATWSADVDSGERPGSGITNRAIVKFRENHRYEVGILQSEKADEIEELSLGGYLAVLGENDSPSATMFSFPSRHHPLPAAHSKQSFAAAFQHPTGLHPKLDLTFPAASLKPPQPSCALHAYLTLPSALFVDRYQFSDGLFLESQNLKALHALSGEQDLEAPDWIIKSWGSAALFELSYPDAAGSGSELWTATIPTHLRYVSPANSSASSSSHASLDIPAPIVFWACHADDGPKFKVNPFDRENLGYDGLFGTKTMFYHVPPAPVTGDDTISGEEGKGLLLNLDVPVLDSKGAGWVPTATMAVVLVGFAWVLFKLVGGGGKGKAAEKRAKKE
;
A
#
# COMPACT_ATOMS: atom_id res chain seq x y z
N MET A 1 21.94 -19.49 4.10
CA MET A 1 20.60 -19.09 4.56
C MET A 1 20.55 -18.92 6.09
N LYS A 2 19.89 -17.86 6.56
CA LYS A 2 19.57 -17.64 7.99
C LYS A 2 18.07 -17.42 8.12
N GLN A 3 17.46 -17.93 9.18
CA GLN A 3 16.05 -17.72 9.47
C GLN A 3 15.88 -17.16 10.88
N ARG A 4 15.16 -16.05 11.00
CA ARG A 4 14.80 -15.42 12.26
C ARG A 4 13.28 -15.48 12.41
N ILE A 5 12.81 -16.01 13.53
CA ILE A 5 11.40 -16.04 13.88
C ILE A 5 11.23 -15.18 15.13
N THR A 6 10.30 -14.24 15.11
CA THR A 6 10.07 -13.33 16.23
C THR A 6 8.60 -13.30 16.57
N TYR A 7 8.26 -13.80 17.75
CA TYR A 7 6.96 -13.62 18.39
C TYR A 7 6.99 -12.33 19.19
N ILE A 8 6.05 -11.43 18.92
CA ILE A 8 5.82 -10.21 19.69
C ILE A 8 4.50 -10.33 20.43
N GLN A 9 4.58 -10.39 21.75
CA GLN A 9 3.40 -10.38 22.61
C GLN A 9 2.85 -8.96 22.80
N PRO A 10 1.54 -8.81 23.06
CA PRO A 10 0.94 -7.53 23.43
C PRO A 10 1.64 -6.89 24.62
N GLU A 11 1.67 -5.56 24.64
CA GLU A 11 2.28 -4.80 25.74
C GLU A 11 1.63 -5.16 27.09
N GLY A 12 2.45 -5.29 28.13
CA GLY A 12 1.99 -5.63 29.49
C GLY A 12 1.65 -7.11 29.72
N THR A 13 1.85 -7.98 28.73
CA THR A 13 1.81 -9.42 28.94
C THR A 13 3.06 -9.89 29.71
N PHE A 14 2.96 -11.04 30.38
CA PHE A 14 4.09 -11.67 31.04
C PHE A 14 4.51 -12.92 30.28
N ILE A 15 5.77 -12.98 29.84
CA ILE A 15 6.33 -14.17 29.17
C ILE A 15 6.85 -15.13 30.25
N ASP A 16 6.07 -16.18 30.56
CA ASP A 16 6.51 -17.27 31.44
C ASP A 16 7.58 -18.12 30.73
N ARG A 17 8.77 -18.23 31.31
CA ARG A 17 9.86 -19.07 30.78
C ARG A 17 9.43 -20.53 30.61
N ASN A 18 8.54 -21.05 31.45
CA ASN A 18 8.10 -22.44 31.40
C ASN A 18 7.20 -22.74 30.20
N SER A 19 6.66 -21.71 29.54
CA SER A 19 5.88 -21.83 28.30
C SER A 19 6.76 -22.02 27.05
N ILE A 20 8.09 -21.93 27.20
CA ILE A 20 9.07 -21.99 26.12
C ILE A 20 9.88 -23.29 26.26
N HIS A 21 9.67 -24.20 25.33
CA HIS A 21 10.40 -25.47 25.27
C HIS A 21 11.36 -25.46 24.09
N VAL A 22 12.66 -25.47 24.38
CA VAL A 22 13.74 -25.54 23.39
C VAL A 22 14.26 -26.97 23.32
N ASN A 23 14.17 -27.56 22.14
CA ASN A 23 14.75 -28.85 21.76
C ASN A 23 15.89 -28.62 20.76
N PRO A 24 16.75 -29.62 20.48
CA PRO A 24 17.87 -29.47 19.55
C PRO A 24 17.44 -28.96 18.16
N ASP A 25 16.32 -29.47 17.64
CA ASP A 25 15.81 -29.14 16.31
C ASP A 25 14.49 -28.38 16.33
N SER A 26 13.95 -28.01 17.50
CA SER A 26 12.67 -27.29 17.55
C SER A 26 12.45 -26.40 18.76
N VAL A 27 11.68 -25.32 18.56
CA VAL A 27 11.15 -24.50 19.66
C VAL A 27 9.63 -24.60 19.67
N VAL A 28 9.05 -24.83 20.84
CA VAL A 28 7.60 -24.77 21.08
C VAL A 28 7.31 -23.66 22.06
N TYR A 29 6.38 -22.78 21.70
CA TYR A 29 5.88 -21.72 22.56
C TYR A 29 4.37 -21.89 22.74
N THR A 30 3.94 -22.18 23.97
CA THR A 30 2.53 -22.57 24.21
C THR A 30 1.55 -21.42 24.10
N ASN A 31 2.01 -20.16 24.22
CA ASN A 31 1.17 -18.96 24.17
C ASN A 31 1.34 -18.21 22.84
N ALA A 32 1.76 -18.90 21.78
CA ALA A 32 2.03 -18.25 20.51
C ALA A 32 0.77 -17.66 19.86
N GLY A 33 -0.41 -18.23 20.12
CA GLY A 33 -1.72 -17.82 19.62
C GLY A 33 -2.12 -16.37 19.91
N SER A 34 -1.51 -15.73 20.90
CA SER A 34 -1.75 -14.33 21.24
C SER A 34 -0.68 -13.37 20.74
N ALA A 35 0.37 -13.88 20.09
CA ALA A 35 1.50 -13.08 19.61
C ALA A 35 1.36 -12.74 18.13
N ALA A 36 1.78 -11.53 17.76
CA ALA A 36 2.15 -11.26 16.38
C ALA A 36 3.42 -12.03 16.03
N LEU A 37 3.56 -12.44 14.77
CA LEU A 37 4.66 -13.25 14.29
C LEU A 37 5.38 -12.55 13.14
N GLU A 38 6.70 -12.43 13.20
CA GLU A 38 7.55 -12.16 12.04
C GLU A 38 8.36 -13.42 11.72
N LYS A 39 8.35 -13.84 10.45
CA LYS A 39 9.35 -14.78 9.92
C LYS A 39 10.20 -14.05 8.90
N ARG A 40 11.51 -14.03 9.14
CA ARG A 40 12.51 -13.42 8.27
C ARG A 40 13.47 -14.48 7.75
N LEU A 41 13.69 -14.46 6.45
CA LEU A 41 14.57 -15.36 5.72
C LEU A 41 15.62 -14.55 4.98
N THR A 42 16.91 -14.84 5.23
CA THR A 42 18.03 -14.22 4.52
C THR A 42 18.67 -15.24 3.59
N LEU A 43 18.69 -14.89 2.29
CA LEU A 43 19.18 -15.68 1.17
C LEU A 43 20.38 -14.99 0.53
N GLY A 44 21.41 -15.75 0.15
CA GLY A 44 22.44 -15.24 -0.76
C GLY A 44 21.91 -15.14 -2.19
N LEU A 45 22.58 -14.38 -3.05
CA LEU A 45 22.22 -14.34 -4.48
C LEU A 45 22.29 -15.73 -5.14
N ASP A 46 23.21 -16.59 -4.71
CA ASP A 46 23.36 -17.97 -5.20
C ASP A 46 22.20 -18.89 -4.79
N ASP A 47 21.43 -18.50 -3.77
CA ASP A 47 20.25 -19.24 -3.31
C ASP A 47 18.99 -18.90 -4.14
N LEU A 48 19.07 -17.92 -5.04
CA LEU A 48 17.94 -17.42 -5.83
C LEU A 48 17.89 -18.03 -7.24
N PRO A 49 16.71 -18.05 -7.88
CA PRO A 49 16.62 -18.36 -9.30
C PRO A 49 17.51 -17.40 -10.13
N PRO A 50 18.24 -17.90 -11.15
CA PRO A 50 19.20 -17.10 -11.91
C PRO A 50 18.62 -15.83 -12.54
N GLU A 51 17.35 -15.88 -12.94
CA GLU A 51 16.62 -14.76 -13.53
C GLU A 51 16.40 -13.63 -12.53
N VAL A 52 16.08 -13.96 -11.27
CA VAL A 52 15.92 -13.01 -10.17
C VAL A 52 17.26 -12.39 -9.83
N ALA A 53 18.28 -13.24 -9.61
CA ALA A 53 19.62 -12.78 -9.25
C ALA A 53 20.20 -11.80 -10.28
N LYS A 54 20.03 -12.08 -11.58
CA LYS A 54 20.50 -11.23 -12.67
C LYS A 54 19.90 -9.83 -12.66
N VAL A 55 18.62 -9.69 -12.32
CA VAL A 55 17.96 -8.37 -12.22
C VAL A 55 18.45 -7.63 -10.98
N LEU A 56 18.56 -8.32 -9.85
CA LEU A 56 19.05 -7.73 -8.60
C LEU A 56 20.50 -7.22 -8.74
N GLU A 57 21.37 -7.91 -9.47
CA GLU A 57 22.75 -7.47 -9.75
C GLU A 57 22.84 -6.14 -10.51
N GLN A 58 21.76 -5.72 -11.19
CA GLN A 58 21.69 -4.43 -11.90
C GLN A 58 21.15 -3.29 -11.02
N CYS A 59 20.67 -3.61 -9.81
CA CYS A 59 20.10 -2.65 -8.88
C CYS A 59 21.07 -2.35 -7.74
N HIS A 60 21.11 -1.10 -7.28
CA HIS A 60 21.76 -0.73 -6.03
C HIS A 60 20.97 -1.24 -4.82
N GLU A 61 19.65 -1.12 -4.90
CA GLU A 61 18.69 -1.62 -3.93
C GLU A 61 17.35 -1.93 -4.62
N VAL A 62 16.62 -2.91 -4.08
CA VAL A 62 15.24 -3.24 -4.46
C VAL A 62 14.47 -3.53 -3.18
N ARG A 63 13.31 -2.89 -3.04
CA ARG A 63 12.42 -3.02 -1.88
C ARG A 63 11.02 -3.27 -2.40
N ILE A 64 10.51 -4.47 -2.19
CA ILE A 64 9.13 -4.84 -2.50
C ILE A 64 8.38 -4.88 -1.17
N ARG A 65 7.21 -4.25 -1.13
CA ARG A 65 6.33 -4.21 0.03
C ARG A 65 4.95 -4.63 -0.42
N TRP A 66 4.36 -5.61 0.23
CA TRP A 66 2.96 -5.93 0.07
C TRP A 66 2.27 -5.80 1.41
N ALA A 67 1.08 -5.20 1.41
CA ALA A 67 0.22 -5.10 2.58
C ALA A 67 -1.19 -5.60 2.23
N ALA A 68 -1.73 -6.45 3.10
CA ALA A 68 -3.05 -7.02 2.92
C ALA A 68 -4.14 -5.93 2.89
N PRO A 69 -5.27 -6.17 2.20
CA PRO A 69 -6.45 -5.31 2.28
C PRO A 69 -7.08 -5.26 3.66
N ALA A 70 -6.91 -6.27 4.51
CA ALA A 70 -7.48 -6.28 5.85
C ALA A 70 -6.67 -5.40 6.82
N ASP A 71 -7.35 -4.65 7.70
CA ASP A 71 -6.67 -3.91 8.76
C ASP A 71 -6.24 -4.89 9.87
N HIS A 72 -4.93 -5.13 9.93
CA HIS A 72 -4.31 -5.95 10.94
C HIS A 72 -3.68 -5.07 12.02
N ALA A 73 -4.08 -5.29 13.28
CA ALA A 73 -3.38 -4.70 14.41
C ALA A 73 -2.04 -5.42 14.59
N ILE A 74 -0.93 -4.72 14.32
CA ILE A 74 0.42 -5.25 14.49
C ILE A 74 1.13 -4.40 15.57
N PRO A 75 1.66 -5.02 16.64
CA PRO A 75 2.32 -4.30 17.73
C PRO A 75 3.68 -3.73 17.32
N ALA A 76 4.21 -2.83 18.15
CA ALA A 76 5.61 -2.39 18.03
C ALA A 76 6.56 -3.59 18.15
N PRO A 77 7.61 -3.67 17.33
CA PRO A 77 8.16 -2.59 16.50
C PRO A 77 7.60 -2.49 15.06
N PHE A 78 6.59 -3.29 14.69
CA PHE A 78 6.11 -3.42 13.31
C PHE A 78 5.02 -2.41 12.93
N VAL A 79 5.09 -1.20 13.48
CA VAL A 79 4.04 -0.17 13.37
C VAL A 79 4.08 0.59 12.04
N SER A 80 5.22 0.57 11.34
CA SER A 80 5.35 1.13 10.00
C SER A 80 4.40 0.43 9.03
N ARG A 81 3.60 1.20 8.29
CA ARG A 81 2.61 0.72 7.31
C ARG A 81 2.90 1.27 5.91
N VAL A 82 2.42 0.56 4.89
CA VAL A 82 2.25 1.05 3.52
C VAL A 82 0.77 0.95 3.15
N PRO A 83 0.24 1.77 2.22
CA PRO A 83 -1.12 1.59 1.70
C PRO A 83 -1.32 0.15 1.18
N SER A 84 -2.52 -0.41 1.27
CA SER A 84 -2.76 -1.80 0.86
C SER A 84 -2.49 -2.04 -0.63
N GLY A 85 -1.91 -3.19 -0.95
CA GLY A 85 -1.45 -3.55 -2.29
C GLY A 85 0.07 -3.74 -2.38
N LEU A 86 0.55 -3.87 -3.62
CA LEU A 86 1.96 -4.11 -3.96
C LEU A 86 2.67 -2.79 -4.25
N HIS A 87 3.78 -2.54 -3.57
CA HIS A 87 4.69 -1.41 -3.82
C HIS A 87 6.07 -1.93 -4.17
N VAL A 88 6.70 -1.30 -5.16
CA VAL A 88 8.07 -1.60 -5.55
C VAL A 88 8.87 -0.32 -5.61
N PHE A 89 9.94 -0.28 -4.82
CA PHE A 89 10.90 0.81 -4.77
C PHE A 89 12.26 0.29 -5.19
N PHE A 90 12.93 0.96 -6.12
CA PHE A 90 14.28 0.54 -6.49
C PHE A 90 15.14 1.67 -7.03
N THR A 91 16.45 1.47 -6.93
CA THR A 91 17.48 2.37 -7.44
C THR A 91 18.44 1.57 -8.32
N PRO A 92 18.64 1.92 -9.61
CA PRO A 92 19.63 1.27 -10.47
C PRO A 92 21.05 1.37 -9.92
N LEU A 93 21.90 0.39 -10.23
CA LEU A 93 23.30 0.37 -9.77
C LEU A 93 24.12 1.53 -10.34
N LYS A 94 23.90 1.87 -11.61
CA LYS A 94 24.52 3.01 -12.27
C LYS A 94 23.46 4.05 -12.62
N SER A 95 23.76 5.30 -12.30
CA SER A 95 22.90 6.41 -12.71
C SER A 95 22.77 6.45 -14.23
N GLY A 96 21.52 6.52 -14.72
CA GLY A 96 21.21 6.51 -16.15
C GLY A 96 21.15 5.12 -16.81
N GLU A 97 21.41 4.03 -16.08
CA GLU A 97 21.21 2.68 -16.60
C GLU A 97 19.72 2.31 -16.57
N GLU A 98 19.20 1.83 -17.70
CA GLU A 98 17.83 1.36 -17.81
C GLU A 98 17.75 -0.09 -17.34
N VAL A 99 17.24 -0.29 -16.13
CA VAL A 99 16.94 -1.62 -15.58
C VAL A 99 15.45 -1.89 -15.77
N ASN A 100 15.10 -2.89 -16.57
CA ASN A 100 13.71 -3.30 -16.74
C ASN A 100 13.33 -4.38 -15.72
N ILE A 101 12.71 -3.96 -14.62
CA ILE A 101 12.28 -4.85 -13.52
C ILE A 101 10.86 -5.42 -13.72
N CYS A 102 10.08 -4.89 -14.67
CA CYS A 102 8.69 -5.29 -14.87
C CYS A 102 8.49 -6.80 -15.12
N PRO A 103 9.29 -7.47 -15.99
CA PRO A 103 9.12 -8.91 -16.21
C PRO A 103 9.31 -9.74 -14.93
N LEU A 104 10.23 -9.32 -14.04
CA LEU A 104 10.44 -9.98 -12.75
C LEU A 104 9.21 -9.82 -11.86
N ILE A 105 8.67 -8.60 -11.74
CA ILE A 105 7.51 -8.32 -10.89
C ILE A 105 6.28 -9.06 -11.42
N GLN A 106 6.06 -9.09 -12.73
CA GLN A 106 4.97 -9.84 -13.35
C GLN A 106 5.10 -11.35 -13.12
N THR A 107 6.32 -11.89 -13.21
CA THR A 107 6.58 -13.31 -12.91
C THR A 107 6.29 -13.65 -11.44
N LEU A 108 6.58 -12.72 -10.52
CA LEU A 108 6.39 -12.94 -9.08
C LEU A 108 4.95 -12.74 -8.63
N PHE A 109 4.20 -11.81 -9.24
CA PHE A 109 2.94 -11.32 -8.69
C PHE A 109 1.76 -11.29 -9.67
N GLY A 110 1.98 -11.53 -10.96
CA GLY A 110 0.91 -11.62 -11.97
C GLY A 110 1.15 -10.80 -13.24
N GLU A 111 0.68 -11.31 -14.38
CA GLU A 111 0.78 -10.64 -15.70
C GLU A 111 -0.22 -9.48 -15.85
N GLU A 112 -1.25 -9.43 -15.00
CA GLU A 112 -2.28 -8.39 -14.96
C GLU A 112 -1.76 -7.04 -14.45
N LEU A 113 -0.57 -7.02 -13.86
CA LEU A 113 0.07 -5.79 -13.39
C LEU A 113 0.31 -4.83 -14.57
N LYS A 114 -0.08 -3.56 -14.40
CA LYS A 114 0.22 -2.45 -15.33
C LYS A 114 1.73 -2.06 -15.33
N CYS A 115 2.62 -3.04 -15.50
CA CYS A 115 4.06 -2.87 -15.55
C CYS A 115 4.60 -3.38 -16.89
N HIS A 116 4.82 -2.49 -17.85
CA HIS A 116 5.36 -2.87 -19.16
C HIS A 116 6.86 -2.59 -19.26
N TYR A 117 7.24 -1.35 -18.99
CA TYR A 117 8.62 -0.88 -18.97
C TYR A 117 8.79 0.05 -17.80
N THR A 118 9.92 -0.06 -17.09
CA THR A 118 10.24 0.79 -15.94
C THR A 118 10.00 2.27 -16.19
N LEU A 119 10.49 2.80 -17.31
CA LEU A 119 10.41 4.24 -17.62
C LEU A 119 8.98 4.74 -17.86
N GLU A 120 8.07 3.85 -18.29
CA GLU A 120 6.67 4.21 -18.55
C GLU A 120 5.79 3.94 -17.33
N SER A 121 6.07 2.84 -16.61
CA SER A 121 5.22 2.33 -15.55
C SER A 121 5.54 2.92 -14.17
N PHE A 122 6.80 3.23 -13.86
CA PHE A 122 7.22 3.73 -12.56
C PHE A 122 7.19 5.26 -12.51
N SER A 123 6.89 5.80 -11.33
CA SER A 123 7.06 7.22 -11.02
C SER A 123 8.40 7.47 -10.35
N ARG A 124 8.84 8.74 -10.38
CA ARG A 124 10.02 9.20 -9.62
C ARG A 124 9.54 10.12 -8.50
N PRO A 125 9.82 9.81 -7.22
CA PRO A 125 9.52 10.70 -6.12
C PRO A 125 10.22 12.06 -6.31
N PRO A 126 9.67 13.17 -5.81
CA PRO A 126 10.24 14.50 -5.98
C PRO A 126 11.38 14.71 -4.98
N LEU A 127 12.50 14.03 -5.22
CA LEU A 127 13.69 14.11 -4.37
C LEU A 127 14.38 15.45 -4.58
N ARG A 128 14.49 16.25 -3.50
CA ARG A 128 15.21 17.53 -3.53
C ARG A 128 16.73 17.37 -3.68
N SER A 129 17.28 16.19 -3.37
CA SER A 129 18.71 15.87 -3.49
C SER A 129 18.94 14.36 -3.52
N GLU A 130 19.44 13.82 -4.63
CA GLU A 130 19.78 12.39 -4.77
C GLU A 130 20.91 11.93 -3.83
N THR A 131 21.84 12.82 -3.47
CA THR A 131 23.02 12.50 -2.64
C THR A 131 22.71 12.24 -1.16
N PHE A 132 21.52 12.60 -0.69
CA PHE A 132 21.09 12.43 0.71
C PHE A 132 19.66 11.90 0.81
N ALA A 133 19.09 11.42 -0.31
CA ALA A 133 17.75 10.86 -0.33
C ALA A 133 17.78 9.51 0.40
N SER A 134 16.93 9.37 1.40
CA SER A 134 16.58 8.08 2.00
C SER A 134 15.44 7.39 1.23
N ALA A 135 15.11 7.89 0.03
CA ALA A 135 14.08 7.32 -0.83
C ALA A 135 14.71 6.76 -2.11
N ALA A 136 14.16 5.64 -2.56
CA ALA A 136 14.51 5.04 -3.83
C ALA A 136 14.21 5.96 -5.03
N SER A 137 14.94 5.74 -6.13
CA SER A 137 14.80 6.57 -7.35
C SER A 137 13.49 6.34 -8.10
N TYR A 138 12.95 5.13 -8.03
CA TYR A 138 11.70 4.73 -8.70
C TYR A 138 10.71 4.15 -7.70
N GLN A 139 9.44 4.44 -7.94
CA GLN A 139 8.30 3.92 -7.19
C GLN A 139 7.25 3.36 -8.13
N TYR A 140 6.71 2.19 -7.80
CA TYR A 140 5.57 1.56 -8.46
C TYR A 140 4.55 1.11 -7.42
N PHE A 141 3.29 1.14 -7.81
CA PHE A 141 2.20 0.63 -7.00
C PHE A 141 1.20 -0.14 -7.86
N HIS A 142 0.59 -1.17 -7.30
CA HIS A 142 -0.59 -1.81 -7.86
C HIS A 142 -1.48 -2.33 -6.74
N VAL A 143 -2.80 -2.21 -6.90
CA VAL A 143 -3.74 -2.86 -5.99
C VAL A 143 -3.63 -4.36 -6.22
N LEU A 144 -3.17 -5.09 -5.22
CA LEU A 144 -2.98 -6.54 -5.27
C LEU A 144 -3.68 -7.17 -4.06
N PRO A 145 -4.92 -7.69 -4.22
CA PRO A 145 -5.74 -8.15 -3.10
C PRO A 145 -5.17 -9.34 -2.33
N ASP A 146 -4.48 -10.25 -3.03
CA ASP A 146 -3.94 -11.48 -2.45
C ASP A 146 -2.59 -11.87 -3.08
N LEU A 147 -1.92 -12.85 -2.47
CA LEU A 147 -0.60 -13.34 -2.89
C LEU A 147 -0.65 -14.71 -3.58
N SER A 148 -1.76 -15.08 -4.22
CA SER A 148 -1.93 -16.40 -4.84
C SER A 148 -0.86 -16.70 -5.89
N VAL A 149 -0.55 -15.74 -6.78
CA VAL A 149 0.48 -15.89 -7.81
C VAL A 149 1.88 -16.01 -7.19
N PHE A 150 2.15 -15.23 -6.14
CA PHE A 150 3.43 -15.30 -5.42
C PHE A 150 3.62 -16.63 -4.70
N ARG A 151 2.55 -17.15 -4.07
CA ARG A 151 2.52 -18.50 -3.48
C ARG A 151 2.85 -19.57 -4.52
N GLU A 152 2.21 -19.51 -5.69
CA GLU A 152 2.46 -20.43 -6.80
C GLU A 152 3.91 -20.34 -7.30
N TYR A 153 4.44 -19.13 -7.44
CA TYR A 153 5.84 -18.92 -7.79
C TYR A 153 6.80 -19.58 -6.78
N LEU A 154 6.57 -19.39 -5.49
CA LEU A 154 7.38 -20.01 -4.43
C LEU A 154 7.31 -21.54 -4.48
N HIS A 155 6.10 -22.08 -4.65
CA HIS A 155 5.88 -23.52 -4.79
C HIS A 155 6.70 -24.11 -5.96
N ASP A 156 6.65 -23.47 -7.14
CA ASP A 156 7.24 -24.02 -8.36
C ASP A 156 8.76 -23.80 -8.47
N ASN A 157 9.29 -22.74 -7.83
CA ASN A 157 10.68 -22.31 -8.00
C ASN A 157 11.53 -22.45 -6.73
N ALA A 158 10.97 -22.20 -5.54
CA ALA A 158 11.73 -22.23 -4.29
C ALA A 158 11.70 -23.59 -3.59
N CYS A 159 10.58 -24.33 -3.66
CA CYS A 159 10.39 -25.60 -2.94
C CYS A 159 11.01 -26.83 -3.61
N ARG A 160 12.22 -26.69 -4.19
CA ARG A 160 12.95 -27.78 -4.87
C ARG A 160 13.97 -28.44 -3.95
N SER A 161 13.49 -29.31 -3.06
CA SER A 161 14.34 -30.06 -2.13
C SER A 161 13.84 -31.50 -1.91
N ASP A 162 14.47 -32.24 -0.99
CA ASP A 162 13.92 -33.52 -0.51
C ASP A 162 12.47 -33.37 -0.01
N LEU A 163 11.77 -34.50 0.11
CA LEU A 163 10.33 -34.51 0.41
C LEU A 163 9.97 -33.76 1.70
N LYS A 164 10.79 -33.86 2.75
CA LYS A 164 10.51 -33.23 4.05
C LYS A 164 10.65 -31.72 3.97
N ALA A 165 11.76 -31.24 3.39
CA ALA A 165 12.01 -29.81 3.21
C ALA A 165 11.04 -29.20 2.18
N ARG A 166 10.61 -29.98 1.18
CA ARG A 166 9.61 -29.56 0.19
C ARG A 166 8.26 -29.30 0.85
N LEU A 167 7.73 -30.28 1.59
CA LEU A 167 6.44 -30.14 2.29
C LEU A 167 6.44 -28.95 3.27
N ALA A 168 7.55 -28.74 3.97
CA ALA A 168 7.70 -27.59 4.87
C ALA A 168 7.72 -26.25 4.11
N CYS A 169 8.40 -26.19 2.97
CA CYS A 169 8.42 -25.00 2.11
C CYS A 169 7.04 -24.70 1.52
N GLU A 170 6.33 -25.72 1.04
CA GLU A 170 4.98 -25.58 0.48
C GLU A 170 3.99 -25.05 1.53
N ASP A 171 4.09 -25.53 2.77
CA ASP A 171 3.31 -25.07 3.91
C ASP A 171 3.63 -23.61 4.27
N GLU A 172 4.92 -23.22 4.29
CA GLU A 172 5.33 -21.82 4.48
C GLU A 172 4.84 -20.90 3.34
N ALA A 173 4.91 -21.36 2.09
CA ALA A 173 4.41 -20.62 0.93
C ALA A 173 2.89 -20.40 1.04
N GLN A 174 2.14 -21.42 1.46
CA GLN A 174 0.70 -21.33 1.72
C GLN A 174 0.38 -20.30 2.82
N PHE A 175 1.23 -20.17 3.84
CA PHE A 175 1.01 -19.20 4.92
C PHE A 175 1.30 -17.75 4.56
N ALA A 176 2.14 -17.52 3.55
CA ALA A 176 2.40 -16.17 3.05
C ALA A 176 1.11 -15.49 2.56
N GLU A 177 0.14 -16.25 2.06
CA GLU A 177 -1.18 -15.75 1.62
C GLU A 177 -1.99 -15.08 2.73
N TYR A 178 -1.80 -15.51 3.98
CA TYR A 178 -2.50 -14.97 5.15
C TYR A 178 -1.68 -13.93 5.92
N ALA A 179 -0.53 -13.51 5.38
CA ALA A 179 0.30 -12.49 6.01
C ALA A 179 -0.43 -11.15 6.01
N ALA A 180 -0.19 -10.34 7.05
CA ALA A 180 -0.59 -8.94 7.07
C ALA A 180 0.31 -8.09 6.17
N SER A 181 1.59 -8.45 6.09
CA SER A 181 2.55 -7.84 5.17
C SER A 181 3.65 -8.81 4.74
N VAL A 182 4.17 -8.60 3.54
CA VAL A 182 5.35 -9.29 2.99
C VAL A 182 6.31 -8.26 2.45
N ASP A 183 7.55 -8.30 2.91
CA ASP A 183 8.63 -7.41 2.51
C ASP A 183 9.78 -8.21 1.90
N ILE A 184 10.27 -7.76 0.75
CA ILE A 184 11.46 -8.33 0.10
C ILE A 184 12.47 -7.21 -0.08
N ASP A 185 13.64 -7.40 0.51
CA ASP A 185 14.71 -6.42 0.56
C ASP A 185 15.97 -6.96 -0.09
N PHE A 186 16.55 -6.17 -0.98
CA PHE A 186 17.87 -6.41 -1.54
C PHE A 186 18.67 -5.11 -1.52
N ASP A 187 19.94 -5.20 -1.17
CA ASP A 187 20.90 -4.11 -1.30
C ASP A 187 22.29 -4.65 -1.67
N THR A 188 23.06 -3.81 -2.36
CA THR A 188 24.40 -4.17 -2.83
C THR A 188 25.46 -4.26 -1.74
N ILE A 189 25.21 -3.71 -0.54
CA ILE A 189 26.15 -3.76 0.59
C ILE A 189 26.10 -5.14 1.23
N SER A 190 24.89 -5.65 1.52
CA SER A 190 24.68 -6.97 2.10
C SER A 190 24.83 -8.10 1.08
N ARG A 191 24.55 -7.82 -0.21
CA ARG A 191 24.45 -8.80 -1.30
C ARG A 191 23.56 -10.00 -0.94
N ALA A 192 22.53 -9.75 -0.14
CA ALA A 192 21.59 -10.75 0.33
C ALA A 192 20.16 -10.26 0.11
N VAL A 193 19.25 -11.21 -0.13
CA VAL A 193 17.81 -10.95 -0.14
C VAL A 193 17.24 -11.31 1.22
N ASN A 194 16.58 -10.35 1.85
CA ASN A 194 15.81 -10.57 3.07
C ASN A 194 14.32 -10.59 2.73
N ILE A 195 13.65 -11.70 3.04
CA ILE A 195 12.21 -11.83 2.90
C ILE A 195 11.63 -11.85 4.31
N ALA A 196 10.76 -10.91 4.64
CA ALA A 196 10.06 -10.86 5.91
C ALA A 196 8.56 -10.95 5.68
N ALA A 197 7.88 -11.81 6.40
CA ALA A 197 6.43 -11.88 6.43
C ALA A 197 5.95 -11.70 7.88
N THR A 198 4.88 -10.93 8.06
CA THR A 198 4.33 -10.58 9.37
C THR A 198 2.87 -10.97 9.45
N TRP A 199 2.48 -11.56 10.58
CA TRP A 199 1.10 -11.93 10.89
C TRP A 199 0.66 -11.27 12.20
N SER A 200 -0.60 -10.85 12.25
CA SER A 200 -1.23 -10.34 13.47
C SER A 200 -1.75 -11.50 14.34
N ALA A 201 -1.82 -11.28 15.66
CA ALA A 201 -2.42 -12.22 16.59
C ALA A 201 -3.92 -12.48 16.29
N ASP A 202 -4.61 -11.50 15.70
CA ASP A 202 -6.05 -11.59 15.42
C ASP A 202 -6.39 -12.57 14.28
N VAL A 203 -5.39 -13.03 13.53
CA VAL A 203 -5.57 -14.03 12.45
C VAL A 203 -6.06 -15.38 13.00
N ASP A 204 -5.84 -15.65 14.29
CA ASP A 204 -6.24 -16.90 14.96
C ASP A 204 -7.69 -16.90 15.53
N SER A 205 -8.45 -15.80 15.41
CA SER A 205 -9.77 -15.68 16.07
C SER A 205 -10.98 -16.18 15.26
N GLY A 206 -10.81 -16.97 14.20
CA GLY A 206 -11.91 -17.47 13.37
C GLY A 206 -11.63 -18.78 12.61
N GLU A 207 -12.69 -19.39 12.06
CA GLU A 207 -12.71 -20.65 11.25
C GLU A 207 -11.97 -20.54 9.90
N ARG A 208 -10.85 -19.81 9.83
CA ARG A 208 -10.00 -19.75 8.64
C ARG A 208 -8.94 -20.85 8.68
N PRO A 209 -8.50 -21.39 7.53
CA PRO A 209 -7.42 -22.39 7.45
C PRO A 209 -6.07 -21.97 8.05
N GLY A 210 -5.92 -20.71 8.48
CA GLY A 210 -4.76 -20.16 9.19
C GLY A 210 -4.76 -20.38 10.72
N SER A 211 -5.81 -20.99 11.27
CA SER A 211 -5.89 -21.36 12.71
C SER A 211 -4.67 -22.21 13.11
N GLY A 212 -3.74 -21.59 13.83
CA GLY A 212 -2.53 -22.24 14.35
C GLY A 212 -1.21 -21.89 13.65
N ILE A 213 -1.16 -20.87 12.78
CA ILE A 213 0.10 -20.38 12.18
C ILE A 213 1.11 -20.01 13.26
N THR A 214 0.65 -19.31 14.30
CA THR A 214 1.49 -18.90 15.43
C THR A 214 1.82 -20.08 16.36
N ASN A 215 0.85 -20.97 16.59
CA ASN A 215 0.90 -22.10 17.53
C ASN A 215 1.72 -23.32 17.06
N ARG A 216 2.48 -23.20 15.96
CA ARG A 216 3.29 -24.29 15.44
C ARG A 216 4.69 -24.31 16.06
N ALA A 217 5.19 -25.53 16.26
CA ALA A 217 6.58 -25.74 16.59
C ALA A 217 7.46 -25.25 15.44
N ILE A 218 8.45 -24.43 15.75
CA ILE A 218 9.49 -24.07 14.78
C ILE A 218 10.42 -25.25 14.67
N VAL A 219 10.58 -25.80 13.46
CA VAL A 219 11.43 -26.98 13.23
C VAL A 219 12.57 -26.62 12.30
N LYS A 220 13.78 -27.05 12.66
CA LYS A 220 14.98 -26.93 11.84
C LYS A 220 14.92 -27.97 10.70
N PHE A 221 14.85 -27.50 9.46
CA PHE A 221 14.74 -28.38 8.29
C PHE A 221 16.09 -28.75 7.66
N ARG A 222 17.13 -27.92 7.87
CA ARG A 222 18.49 -28.16 7.35
C ARG A 222 19.52 -27.89 8.44
N GLU A 223 20.45 -28.83 8.64
CA GLU A 223 21.44 -28.76 9.73
C GLU A 223 22.37 -27.53 9.61
N ASN A 224 22.76 -27.17 8.39
CA ASN A 224 23.66 -26.06 8.09
C ASN A 224 22.99 -24.66 8.17
N HIS A 225 21.67 -24.60 8.41
CA HIS A 225 20.95 -23.34 8.49
C HIS A 225 20.84 -22.90 9.95
N ARG A 226 21.04 -21.60 10.22
CA ARG A 226 20.90 -21.03 11.56
C ARG A 226 19.47 -20.50 11.75
N TYR A 227 18.84 -20.95 12.83
CA TYR A 227 17.48 -20.56 13.22
C TYR A 227 17.54 -19.83 14.55
N GLU A 228 17.14 -18.56 14.54
CA GLU A 228 17.05 -17.72 15.73
C GLU A 228 15.57 -17.47 16.05
N VAL A 229 15.15 -17.82 17.26
CA VAL A 229 13.77 -17.65 17.73
C VAL A 229 13.78 -16.63 18.86
N GLY A 230 13.05 -15.54 18.68
CA GLY A 230 12.80 -14.54 19.70
C GLY A 230 11.35 -14.56 20.15
N ILE A 231 11.13 -14.53 21.46
CA ILE A 231 9.81 -14.36 22.08
C ILE A 231 9.92 -13.12 22.93
N LEU A 232 9.39 -12.01 22.42
CA LEU A 232 9.64 -10.67 22.93
C LEU A 232 8.32 -9.96 23.22
N GLN A 233 8.41 -8.91 24.03
CA GLN A 233 7.33 -7.98 24.32
C GLN A 233 7.88 -6.55 24.31
N SER A 234 7.02 -5.58 24.03
CA SER A 234 7.38 -4.16 24.16
C SER A 234 7.62 -3.80 25.62
N GLU A 235 8.74 -3.14 25.87
CA GLU A 235 9.13 -2.58 27.15
C GLU A 235 9.18 -1.06 27.06
N LYS A 236 9.12 -0.39 28.22
CA LYS A 236 9.32 1.05 28.27
C LYS A 236 10.77 1.38 27.88
N ALA A 237 10.93 2.18 26.83
CA ALA A 237 12.23 2.72 26.44
C ALA A 237 12.67 3.88 27.35
N ASP A 238 13.98 4.03 27.51
CA ASP A 238 14.59 5.13 28.29
C ASP A 238 14.58 6.44 27.49
N GLU A 239 14.84 6.35 26.17
CA GLU A 239 14.82 7.48 25.24
C GLU A 239 13.53 7.48 24.40
N ILE A 240 13.05 8.67 24.03
CA ILE A 240 11.80 8.84 23.27
C ILE A 240 11.94 8.32 21.83
N GLU A 241 13.16 8.38 21.29
CA GLU A 241 13.48 7.95 19.91
C GLU A 241 13.77 6.44 19.81
N GLU A 242 13.73 5.73 20.94
CA GLU A 242 14.00 4.30 20.99
C GLU A 242 12.74 3.47 21.22
N LEU A 243 12.77 2.24 20.74
CA LEU A 243 11.86 1.17 21.13
C LEU A 243 12.66 0.15 21.93
N SER A 244 12.07 -0.36 23.01
CA SER A 244 12.70 -1.36 23.87
C SER A 244 11.92 -2.67 23.81
N LEU A 245 12.64 -3.78 23.69
CA LEU A 245 12.07 -5.12 23.70
C LEU A 245 12.71 -5.94 24.81
N GLY A 246 11.88 -6.65 25.57
CA GLY A 246 12.29 -7.62 26.59
C GLY A 246 11.75 -9.00 26.27
N GLY A 247 12.42 -10.06 26.71
CA GLY A 247 11.92 -11.42 26.58
C GLY A 247 13.03 -12.46 26.50
N TYR A 248 12.90 -13.41 25.59
CA TYR A 248 13.79 -14.56 25.47
C TYR A 248 14.23 -14.82 24.03
N LEU A 249 15.50 -15.20 23.87
CA LEU A 249 16.08 -15.64 22.60
C LEU A 249 16.58 -17.08 22.71
N ALA A 250 16.45 -17.85 21.64
CA ALA A 250 17.04 -19.18 21.52
C ALA A 250 17.54 -19.41 20.09
N VAL A 251 18.72 -20.01 19.96
CA VAL A 251 19.26 -20.46 18.67
C VAL A 251 19.22 -21.98 18.63
N LEU A 252 18.52 -22.54 17.63
CA LEU A 252 18.32 -23.98 17.51
C LEU A 252 19.64 -24.72 17.23
N GLY A 253 19.94 -25.71 18.08
CA GLY A 253 21.16 -26.51 18.04
C GLY A 253 22.36 -25.89 18.77
N GLU A 254 22.25 -24.66 19.27
CA GLU A 254 23.29 -23.98 20.05
C GLU A 254 22.89 -23.78 21.52
N ASN A 255 21.62 -23.48 21.79
CA ASN A 255 21.12 -23.25 23.14
C ASN A 255 20.26 -24.42 23.66
N ASP A 256 20.57 -24.91 24.87
CA ASP A 256 19.72 -25.89 25.58
C ASP A 256 18.54 -25.24 26.33
N SER A 257 18.56 -23.91 26.49
CA SER A 257 17.48 -23.17 27.16
C SER A 257 17.37 -21.74 26.63
N PRO A 258 16.19 -21.10 26.72
CA PRO A 258 16.00 -19.71 26.28
C PRO A 258 16.81 -18.75 27.16
N SER A 259 17.49 -17.80 26.51
CA SER A 259 18.30 -16.75 27.15
C SER A 259 17.48 -15.48 27.30
N ALA A 260 17.35 -14.98 28.54
CA ALA A 260 16.67 -13.72 28.80
C ALA A 260 17.44 -12.55 28.16
N THR A 261 16.72 -11.66 27.48
CA THR A 261 17.28 -10.49 26.81
C THR A 261 16.41 -9.26 27.07
N MET A 262 17.05 -8.10 27.08
CA MET A 262 16.40 -6.81 27.00
C MET A 262 17.32 -5.89 26.20
N PHE A 263 16.79 -5.24 25.18
CA PHE A 263 17.56 -4.35 24.33
C PHE A 263 16.68 -3.23 23.78
N SER A 264 17.30 -2.07 23.60
CA SER A 264 16.66 -0.90 22.99
C SER A 264 17.36 -0.56 21.68
N PHE A 265 16.59 -0.01 20.75
CA PHE A 265 17.08 0.40 19.45
C PHE A 265 16.35 1.64 18.97
N PRO A 266 17.04 2.55 18.26
CA PRO A 266 16.42 3.75 17.71
C PRO A 266 15.43 3.38 16.61
N SER A 267 14.26 4.02 16.55
CA SER A 267 13.27 3.79 15.49
C SER A 267 12.76 5.10 14.92
N ARG A 268 12.52 5.15 13.60
CA ARG A 268 11.77 6.29 13.02
C ARG A 268 10.28 6.11 13.15
N HIS A 269 9.80 4.88 13.27
CA HIS A 269 8.37 4.57 13.27
C HIS A 269 7.94 4.11 14.66
N HIS A 270 7.03 4.87 15.25
CA HIS A 270 6.53 4.65 16.61
C HIS A 270 5.01 4.48 16.62
N PRO A 271 4.48 3.63 17.53
CA PRO A 271 3.07 3.70 17.88
C PRO A 271 2.79 5.02 18.59
N LEU A 272 1.53 5.46 18.58
CA LEU A 272 1.12 6.58 19.41
C LEU A 272 1.44 6.32 20.89
N PRO A 273 1.98 7.31 21.63
CA PRO A 273 2.19 7.17 23.07
C PRO A 273 0.87 6.86 23.80
N ALA A 274 0.94 6.21 24.97
CA ALA A 274 -0.25 5.82 25.74
C ALA A 274 -1.24 6.97 26.00
N ALA A 275 -0.75 8.21 26.16
CA ALA A 275 -1.58 9.41 26.33
C ALA A 275 -2.42 9.77 25.08
N HIS A 276 -2.02 9.28 23.90
CA HIS A 276 -2.62 9.54 22.60
C HIS A 276 -3.22 8.27 21.95
N SER A 277 -3.28 7.15 22.67
CA SER A 277 -3.75 5.84 22.17
C SER A 277 -5.19 5.82 21.67
N LYS A 278 -6.00 6.85 22.01
CA LYS A 278 -7.39 7.01 21.56
C LYS A 278 -7.51 7.73 20.21
N GLN A 279 -6.40 8.09 19.56
CA GLN A 279 -6.46 8.66 18.23
C GLN A 279 -6.64 7.56 17.21
N SER A 280 -7.59 7.77 16.31
CA SER A 280 -7.82 6.94 15.14
C SER A 280 -8.41 7.80 14.03
N PHE A 281 -8.45 7.27 12.81
CA PHE A 281 -9.07 7.96 11.68
C PHE A 281 -9.95 7.02 10.85
N ALA A 282 -10.99 7.56 10.23
CA ALA A 282 -11.77 6.86 9.21
C ALA A 282 -11.61 7.58 7.87
N ALA A 283 -11.54 6.82 6.78
CA ALA A 283 -11.45 7.35 5.43
C ALA A 283 -12.63 6.85 4.60
N ALA A 284 -13.30 7.75 3.88
CA ALA A 284 -14.43 7.39 3.02
C ALA A 284 -14.62 8.41 1.89
N PHE A 285 -15.19 7.98 0.76
CA PHE A 285 -15.61 8.89 -0.30
C PHE A 285 -17.02 9.45 -0.04
N GLN A 286 -17.22 10.72 -0.36
CA GLN A 286 -18.55 11.34 -0.31
C GLN A 286 -19.47 10.76 -1.38
N HIS A 287 -20.71 10.49 -1.00
CA HIS A 287 -21.75 9.96 -1.88
C HIS A 287 -22.84 11.02 -2.18
N PRO A 288 -23.40 11.04 -3.41
CA PRO A 288 -23.07 10.19 -4.55
C PRO A 288 -21.73 10.57 -5.20
N THR A 289 -21.06 9.56 -5.76
CA THR A 289 -19.77 9.71 -6.41
C THR A 289 -19.97 10.28 -7.82
N GLY A 290 -19.33 11.42 -8.10
CA GLY A 290 -19.31 12.06 -9.41
C GLY A 290 -17.93 11.92 -10.09
N LEU A 291 -17.69 12.72 -11.14
CA LEU A 291 -16.35 12.83 -11.77
C LEU A 291 -15.31 13.56 -10.89
N HIS A 292 -15.74 14.10 -9.75
CA HIS A 292 -14.89 14.74 -8.75
C HIS A 292 -15.12 14.12 -7.36
N PRO A 293 -14.72 12.85 -7.14
CA PRO A 293 -14.86 12.22 -5.83
C PRO A 293 -14.09 13.03 -4.78
N LYS A 294 -14.65 13.12 -3.57
CA LYS A 294 -14.00 13.77 -2.44
C LYS A 294 -13.75 12.74 -1.36
N LEU A 295 -12.49 12.62 -0.96
CA LEU A 295 -12.06 11.73 0.10
C LEU A 295 -12.10 12.48 1.43
N ASP A 296 -12.93 12.03 2.37
CA ASP A 296 -13.01 12.57 3.71
C ASP A 296 -12.18 11.72 4.67
N LEU A 297 -11.33 12.39 5.45
CA LEU A 297 -10.58 11.83 6.58
C LEU A 297 -11.20 12.37 7.87
N THR A 298 -11.84 11.49 8.64
CA THR A 298 -12.59 11.85 9.84
C THR A 298 -11.88 11.36 11.09
N PHE A 299 -11.81 12.22 12.10
CA PHE A 299 -11.06 12.01 13.34
C PHE A 299 -11.92 12.38 14.55
N PRO A 300 -11.77 11.70 15.70
CA PRO A 300 -12.33 12.19 16.97
C PRO A 300 -11.62 13.48 17.39
N ALA A 301 -12.34 14.62 17.33
CA ALA A 301 -11.76 15.95 17.52
C ALA A 301 -11.11 16.12 18.91
N ALA A 302 -11.68 15.48 19.93
CA ALA A 302 -11.19 15.58 21.30
C ALA A 302 -9.84 14.87 21.54
N SER A 303 -9.57 13.79 20.80
CA SER A 303 -8.32 13.02 20.95
C SER A 303 -7.23 13.45 19.98
N LEU A 304 -7.57 14.09 18.85
CA LEU A 304 -6.63 14.54 17.82
C LEU A 304 -5.73 15.67 18.33
N LYS A 305 -4.57 15.29 18.89
CA LYS A 305 -3.57 16.20 19.45
C LYS A 305 -2.16 15.74 19.10
N PRO A 306 -1.23 16.65 18.80
CA PRO A 306 0.13 16.27 18.45
C PRO A 306 0.82 15.55 19.63
N PRO A 307 1.54 14.44 19.40
CA PRO A 307 2.32 13.75 20.43
C PRO A 307 3.46 14.60 21.03
N GLN A 308 4.01 15.51 20.23
CA GLN A 308 5.03 16.48 20.64
C GLN A 308 4.77 17.85 20.00
N PRO A 309 5.25 18.96 20.58
CA PRO A 309 4.99 20.31 20.05
C PRO A 309 5.48 20.56 18.61
N SER A 310 6.51 19.84 18.17
CA SER A 310 7.10 19.97 16.82
C SER A 310 6.35 19.16 15.74
N CYS A 311 5.33 18.39 16.13
CA CYS A 311 4.67 17.46 15.24
C CYS A 311 3.65 18.14 14.31
N ALA A 312 3.63 17.71 13.06
CA ALA A 312 2.60 18.06 12.09
C ALA A 312 1.88 16.80 11.58
N LEU A 313 0.57 16.90 11.40
CA LEU A 313 -0.28 15.79 10.95
C LEU A 313 -0.23 15.68 9.42
N HIS A 314 0.04 14.50 8.91
CA HIS A 314 0.17 14.23 7.48
C HIS A 314 -0.71 13.07 7.04
N ALA A 315 -1.16 13.15 5.79
CA ALA A 315 -1.81 12.05 5.08
C ALA A 315 -1.06 11.77 3.78
N TYR A 316 -0.65 10.52 3.60
CA TYR A 316 -0.02 10.04 2.38
C TYR A 316 -0.98 9.19 1.57
N LEU A 317 -1.27 9.63 0.36
CA LEU A 317 -2.21 9.01 -0.56
C LEU A 317 -1.45 8.31 -1.68
N THR A 318 -1.85 7.09 -1.98
CA THR A 318 -1.45 6.34 -3.16
C THR A 318 -2.67 6.18 -4.06
N LEU A 319 -2.68 6.87 -5.19
CA LEU A 319 -3.81 6.94 -6.10
C LEU A 319 -3.51 6.09 -7.34
N PRO A 320 -4.29 5.02 -7.62
CA PRO A 320 -4.24 4.33 -8.90
C PRO A 320 -4.50 5.28 -10.06
N SER A 321 -4.05 4.92 -11.27
CA SER A 321 -4.15 5.75 -12.48
C SER A 321 -5.54 6.36 -12.73
N ALA A 322 -6.62 5.70 -12.31
CA ALA A 322 -7.99 6.17 -12.46
C ALA A 322 -8.33 7.43 -11.65
N LEU A 323 -7.61 7.68 -10.54
CA LEU A 323 -7.76 8.87 -9.70
C LEU A 323 -6.51 9.73 -9.73
N PHE A 324 -6.70 11.05 -9.72
CA PHE A 324 -5.61 12.00 -9.61
C PHE A 324 -6.03 13.23 -8.82
N VAL A 325 -5.04 14.02 -8.40
CA VAL A 325 -5.23 15.31 -7.73
C VAL A 325 -4.77 16.43 -8.66
N ASP A 326 -5.55 17.51 -8.75
CA ASP A 326 -5.14 18.69 -9.51
C ASP A 326 -4.22 19.56 -8.66
N ARG A 327 -2.93 19.58 -9.00
CA ARG A 327 -1.91 20.38 -8.29
C ARG A 327 -2.26 21.87 -8.20
N TYR A 328 -2.98 22.43 -9.18
CA TYR A 328 -3.29 23.85 -9.21
C TYR A 328 -4.39 24.20 -8.22
N GLN A 329 -5.32 23.28 -7.98
CA GLN A 329 -6.36 23.41 -6.96
C GLN A 329 -5.75 23.55 -5.55
N PHE A 330 -4.65 22.85 -5.28
CA PHE A 330 -3.96 22.86 -3.99
C PHE A 330 -2.90 23.95 -3.84
N SER A 331 -2.89 24.95 -4.73
CA SER A 331 -1.96 26.09 -4.63
C SER A 331 -2.57 27.30 -3.92
N ASP A 332 -3.89 27.36 -3.77
CA ASP A 332 -4.60 28.44 -3.08
C ASP A 332 -4.76 28.14 -1.59
N GLY A 333 -4.19 28.99 -0.74
CA GLY A 333 -4.26 28.86 0.71
C GLY A 333 -5.68 28.93 1.27
N LEU A 334 -6.56 29.74 0.67
CA LEU A 334 -7.96 29.84 1.11
C LEU A 334 -8.73 28.55 0.78
N PHE A 335 -8.42 27.94 -0.37
CA PHE A 335 -8.99 26.66 -0.75
C PHE A 335 -8.55 25.56 0.21
N LEU A 336 -7.25 25.46 0.48
CA LEU A 336 -6.68 24.50 1.43
C LEU A 336 -7.33 24.63 2.82
N GLU A 337 -7.41 25.85 3.36
CA GLU A 337 -8.01 26.12 4.66
C GLU A 337 -9.50 25.69 4.71
N SER A 338 -10.25 25.94 3.63
CA SER A 338 -11.66 25.53 3.53
C SER A 338 -11.88 24.01 3.57
N GLN A 339 -10.85 23.24 3.23
CA GLN A 339 -10.86 21.78 3.25
C GLN A 339 -10.12 21.18 4.45
N ASN A 340 -9.73 22.01 5.42
CA ASN A 340 -8.91 21.63 6.57
C ASN A 340 -7.54 21.03 6.18
N LEU A 341 -6.96 21.54 5.09
CA LEU A 341 -5.62 21.21 4.60
C LEU A 341 -4.70 22.40 4.85
N LYS A 342 -3.42 22.13 5.13
CA LYS A 342 -2.38 23.18 5.26
C LYS A 342 -1.53 23.30 4.02
N ALA A 343 -1.11 22.19 3.43
CA ALA A 343 -0.24 22.18 2.25
C ALA A 343 -0.26 20.82 1.52
N LEU A 344 0.00 20.86 0.21
CA LEU A 344 0.46 19.72 -0.57
C LEU A 344 2.00 19.76 -0.64
N HIS A 345 2.68 18.92 0.13
CA HIS A 345 4.15 18.93 0.25
C HIS A 345 4.85 18.21 -0.88
N ALA A 346 4.26 17.12 -1.37
CA ALA A 346 4.81 16.33 -2.45
C ALA A 346 3.70 15.76 -3.33
N LEU A 347 3.95 15.77 -4.64
CA LEU A 347 3.14 15.09 -5.64
C LEU A 347 4.08 14.47 -6.68
N SER A 348 3.91 13.18 -6.97
CA SER A 348 4.70 12.46 -7.97
C SER A 348 3.87 11.44 -8.74
N GLY A 349 4.35 11.05 -9.91
CA GLY A 349 3.62 10.17 -10.83
C GLY A 349 2.76 10.94 -11.81
N GLU A 350 1.66 10.31 -12.23
CA GLU A 350 0.77 10.80 -13.29
C GLU A 350 -0.03 12.03 -12.86
N GLN A 351 0.06 13.09 -13.66
CA GLN A 351 -0.53 14.41 -13.39
C GLN A 351 -1.24 15.00 -14.61
N ASP A 352 -1.30 14.28 -15.74
CA ASP A 352 -2.07 14.69 -16.92
C ASP A 352 -3.54 14.87 -16.51
N LEU A 353 -4.14 16.03 -16.74
CA LEU A 353 -5.51 16.30 -16.28
C LEU A 353 -6.58 15.85 -17.30
N GLU A 354 -6.18 15.42 -18.50
CA GLU A 354 -7.05 15.17 -19.65
C GLU A 354 -7.03 13.72 -20.14
N ALA A 355 -5.91 13.01 -19.97
CA ALA A 355 -5.78 11.63 -20.44
C ALA A 355 -6.77 10.66 -19.74
N PRO A 356 -7.48 9.79 -20.48
CA PRO A 356 -8.31 8.75 -19.89
C PRO A 356 -7.45 7.59 -19.33
N ASP A 357 -8.03 6.77 -18.44
CA ASP A 357 -7.29 5.72 -17.71
C ASP A 357 -6.64 4.69 -18.65
N TRP A 358 -7.31 4.31 -19.73
CA TRP A 358 -6.84 3.27 -20.65
C TRP A 358 -5.64 3.68 -21.53
N ILE A 359 -5.26 4.96 -21.54
CA ILE A 359 -4.06 5.44 -22.27
C ILE A 359 -2.84 5.51 -21.34
N ILE A 360 -3.08 5.65 -20.03
CA ILE A 360 -2.03 5.86 -19.04
C ILE A 360 -1.32 4.54 -18.77
N LYS A 361 0.00 4.57 -18.95
CA LYS A 361 0.88 3.41 -18.76
C LYS A 361 1.52 3.36 -17.36
N SER A 362 1.63 4.51 -16.70
CA SER A 362 2.11 4.62 -15.33
C SER A 362 1.07 4.12 -14.34
N TRP A 363 1.53 3.66 -13.18
CA TRP A 363 0.62 3.11 -12.17
C TRP A 363 -0.38 4.12 -11.59
N GLY A 364 -0.06 5.41 -11.59
CA GLY A 364 -0.85 6.46 -10.95
C GLY A 364 0.02 7.52 -10.29
N SER A 365 -0.39 8.00 -9.12
CA SER A 365 0.30 9.09 -8.41
C SER A 365 0.36 8.90 -6.90
N ALA A 366 1.35 9.51 -6.26
CA ALA A 366 1.48 9.60 -4.80
C ALA A 366 1.46 11.07 -4.37
N ALA A 367 0.70 11.37 -3.32
CA ALA A 367 0.54 12.71 -2.79
C ALA A 367 0.72 12.74 -1.26
N LEU A 368 1.46 13.72 -0.75
CA LEU A 368 1.66 13.96 0.67
C LEU A 368 1.02 15.30 1.07
N PHE A 369 -0.03 15.24 1.88
CA PHE A 369 -0.70 16.41 2.43
C PHE A 369 -0.32 16.63 3.89
N GLU A 370 -0.16 17.89 4.28
CA GLU A 370 -0.22 18.31 5.69
C GLU A 370 -1.65 18.73 6.01
N LEU A 371 -2.23 18.17 7.05
CA LEU A 371 -3.59 18.44 7.50
C LEU A 371 -3.58 19.53 8.58
N SER A 372 -4.65 20.33 8.66
CA SER A 372 -4.89 21.11 9.88
C SER A 372 -5.36 20.16 11.00
N TYR A 373 -5.54 20.68 12.21
CA TYR A 373 -6.17 19.95 13.31
C TYR A 373 -6.77 20.99 14.26
N PRO A 374 -7.81 20.66 15.04
CA PRO A 374 -8.49 21.63 15.87
C PRO A 374 -7.55 22.09 17.00
N ASP A 375 -7.43 23.41 17.16
CA ASP A 375 -6.84 23.97 18.38
C ASP A 375 -7.73 23.60 19.57
N ALA A 376 -7.11 23.40 20.75
CA ALA A 376 -7.75 22.87 21.95
C ALA A 376 -8.96 23.70 22.48
N ALA A 377 -9.33 24.79 21.81
CA ALA A 377 -10.48 25.63 22.11
C ALA A 377 -11.28 25.92 20.82
N GLY A 378 -12.41 25.23 20.59
CA GLY A 378 -13.48 25.80 19.76
C GLY A 378 -14.21 24.92 18.75
N SER A 379 -13.88 23.64 18.55
CA SER A 379 -14.74 22.78 17.72
C SER A 379 -15.96 22.34 18.53
N GLY A 380 -17.15 22.86 18.20
CA GLY A 380 -18.42 22.37 18.73
C GLY A 380 -18.84 20.99 18.18
N SER A 381 -18.09 20.45 17.21
CA SER A 381 -18.29 19.11 16.64
C SER A 381 -17.38 18.08 17.31
N GLU A 382 -17.96 16.94 17.69
CA GLU A 382 -17.22 15.79 18.24
C GLU A 382 -16.24 15.17 17.23
N LEU A 383 -16.57 15.30 15.94
CA LEU A 383 -15.77 14.82 14.82
C LEU A 383 -15.15 16.00 14.06
N TRP A 384 -13.91 15.80 13.63
CA TRP A 384 -13.17 16.73 12.78
C TRP A 384 -12.84 16.03 11.46
N THR A 385 -13.10 16.70 10.34
CA THR A 385 -12.97 16.11 8.99
C THR A 385 -12.09 16.97 8.10
N ALA A 386 -11.09 16.36 7.47
CA ALA A 386 -10.34 16.94 6.37
C ALA A 386 -10.80 16.33 5.05
N THR A 387 -11.00 17.16 4.03
CA THR A 387 -11.51 16.71 2.74
C THR A 387 -10.43 16.88 1.68
N ILE A 388 -10.16 15.83 0.91
CA ILE A 388 -9.20 15.84 -0.20
C ILE A 388 -10.00 15.66 -1.49
N PRO A 389 -10.21 16.74 -2.26
CA PRO A 389 -10.77 16.65 -3.60
C PRO A 389 -9.89 15.81 -4.53
N THR A 390 -10.50 14.89 -5.26
CA THR A 390 -9.86 14.10 -6.30
C THR A 390 -10.64 14.23 -7.61
N HIS A 391 -10.00 13.84 -8.69
CA HIS A 391 -10.58 13.81 -10.03
C HIS A 391 -10.54 12.38 -10.55
N LEU A 392 -11.66 11.97 -11.14
CA LEU A 392 -11.81 10.66 -11.74
C LEU A 392 -11.59 10.75 -13.25
N ARG A 393 -10.69 9.91 -13.77
CA ARG A 393 -10.50 9.73 -15.20
C ARG A 393 -11.63 8.90 -15.79
N TYR A 394 -11.82 9.03 -17.10
CA TYR A 394 -12.66 8.08 -17.81
C TYR A 394 -12.07 6.68 -17.69
N VAL A 395 -12.86 5.79 -17.07
CA VAL A 395 -12.56 4.37 -16.91
C VAL A 395 -13.09 3.60 -18.11
N SER A 396 -12.45 2.48 -18.45
CA SER A 396 -12.90 1.59 -19.50
C SER A 396 -14.36 1.15 -19.31
N PRO A 397 -15.15 1.02 -20.40
CA PRO A 397 -16.53 0.52 -20.32
C PRO A 397 -16.61 -0.86 -19.65
N ALA A 398 -17.72 -1.14 -18.96
CA ALA A 398 -17.96 -2.46 -18.40
C ALA A 398 -17.97 -3.52 -19.52
N ASN A 399 -17.12 -4.55 -19.37
CA ASN A 399 -17.09 -5.66 -20.31
C ASN A 399 -18.45 -6.36 -20.33
N SER A 400 -18.98 -6.56 -21.54
CA SER A 400 -20.33 -7.06 -21.81
C SER A 400 -20.65 -8.46 -21.24
N SER A 401 -19.66 -9.18 -20.69
CA SER A 401 -19.81 -10.54 -20.18
C SER A 401 -20.04 -10.65 -18.68
N ALA A 402 -19.70 -9.64 -17.86
CA ALA A 402 -19.62 -9.82 -16.39
C ALA A 402 -20.81 -9.23 -15.61
N SER A 403 -21.50 -8.21 -16.11
CA SER A 403 -22.67 -7.63 -15.44
C SER A 403 -23.31 -6.57 -16.35
N SER A 404 -24.64 -6.42 -16.33
CA SER A 404 -25.35 -5.28 -16.93
C SER A 404 -25.29 -4.05 -16.02
N SER A 405 -24.15 -3.80 -15.35
CA SER A 405 -24.00 -2.68 -14.45
C SER A 405 -23.55 -1.45 -15.24
N SER A 406 -24.28 -0.35 -15.06
CA SER A 406 -23.87 1.00 -15.47
C SER A 406 -22.75 1.57 -14.60
N HIS A 407 -22.19 0.77 -13.70
CA HIS A 407 -21.19 1.15 -12.73
C HIS A 407 -20.06 0.11 -12.72
N ALA A 408 -18.84 0.60 -12.51
CA ALA A 408 -17.65 -0.16 -12.20
C ALA A 408 -17.17 0.24 -10.82
N SER A 409 -16.76 -0.73 -10.02
CA SER A 409 -16.22 -0.51 -8.69
C SER A 409 -14.70 -0.43 -8.77
N LEU A 410 -14.12 0.60 -8.15
CA LEU A 410 -12.67 0.81 -8.06
C LEU A 410 -12.21 0.66 -6.62
N ASP A 411 -11.15 -0.11 -6.40
CA ASP A 411 -10.52 -0.25 -5.10
C ASP A 411 -9.39 0.78 -4.94
N ILE A 412 -9.55 1.68 -3.97
CA ILE A 412 -8.57 2.73 -3.67
C ILE A 412 -7.98 2.48 -2.30
N PRO A 413 -6.65 2.38 -2.14
CA PRO A 413 -6.09 2.12 -0.81
C PRO A 413 -6.33 3.31 0.12
N ALA A 414 -6.68 3.02 1.36
CA ALA A 414 -6.80 4.01 2.42
C ALA A 414 -5.43 4.70 2.63
N PRO A 415 -5.42 6.01 2.92
CA PRO A 415 -4.19 6.74 3.12
C PRO A 415 -3.49 6.33 4.42
N ILE A 416 -2.18 6.54 4.48
CA ILE A 416 -1.43 6.43 5.73
C ILE A 416 -1.47 7.79 6.42
N VAL A 417 -1.95 7.81 7.66
CA VAL A 417 -2.02 9.01 8.48
C VAL A 417 -1.03 8.92 9.64
N PHE A 418 -0.21 9.95 9.81
CA PHE A 418 0.84 9.97 10.82
C PHE A 418 1.20 11.38 11.26
N TRP A 419 1.76 11.49 12.45
CA TRP A 419 2.43 12.70 12.93
C TRP A 419 3.91 12.63 12.56
N ALA A 420 4.42 13.63 11.84
CA ALA A 420 5.84 13.79 11.58
C ALA A 420 6.43 14.80 12.57
N CYS A 421 7.40 14.37 13.38
CA CYS A 421 7.99 15.15 14.46
C CYS A 421 9.51 15.25 14.26
N HIS A 422 10.13 16.31 14.77
CA HIS A 422 11.58 16.45 14.75
C HIS A 422 12.24 15.41 15.66
N ALA A 423 13.35 14.83 15.18
CA ALA A 423 14.22 13.95 15.98
C ALA A 423 15.61 14.57 16.11
N ASP A 424 16.16 14.54 17.31
CA ASP A 424 17.49 15.06 17.61
C ASP A 424 18.57 14.08 17.11
N ASP A 425 18.34 12.76 17.25
CA ASP A 425 19.31 11.68 17.01
C ASP A 425 19.17 10.94 15.66
N GLY A 426 18.63 11.63 14.64
CA GLY A 426 18.38 11.11 13.28
C GLY A 426 19.41 10.15 12.64
N PRO A 427 20.74 10.33 12.79
CA PRO A 427 21.73 9.41 12.24
C PRO A 427 21.72 8.00 12.85
N LYS A 428 21.21 7.82 14.08
CA LYS A 428 21.23 6.53 14.80
C LYS A 428 20.20 5.53 14.26
N PHE A 429 19.16 6.00 13.56
CA PHE A 429 18.06 5.16 13.08
C PHE A 429 18.47 4.04 12.11
N LYS A 430 19.65 4.13 11.47
CA LYS A 430 20.14 3.12 10.52
C LYS A 430 20.45 1.74 11.14
N VAL A 431 20.41 1.61 12.47
CA VAL A 431 20.82 0.39 13.20
C VAL A 431 19.62 -0.33 13.82
N ASN A 432 18.45 -0.29 13.17
CA ASN A 432 17.25 -0.95 13.67
C ASN A 432 17.01 -2.31 13.00
N PRO A 433 16.98 -3.43 13.75
CA PRO A 433 16.80 -4.77 13.21
C PRO A 433 15.37 -5.08 12.73
N PHE A 434 14.41 -4.18 12.96
CA PHE A 434 13.00 -4.30 12.58
C PHE A 434 12.54 -3.15 11.66
N ASP A 435 13.47 -2.31 11.20
CA ASP A 435 13.10 -1.17 10.36
C ASP A 435 12.56 -1.61 9.01
N ARG A 436 11.55 -0.87 8.54
CA ARG A 436 11.03 -0.99 7.18
C ARG A 436 11.32 0.32 6.46
N GLU A 437 12.40 0.32 5.70
CA GLU A 437 12.80 1.49 4.89
C GLU A 437 12.00 1.55 3.58
N ASN A 438 11.95 2.73 2.96
CA ASN A 438 11.34 2.97 1.65
C ASN A 438 9.84 2.60 1.63
N LEU A 439 9.05 3.30 2.43
CA LEU A 439 7.59 3.19 2.51
C LEU A 439 6.87 4.20 1.62
N GLY A 440 7.64 4.97 0.83
CA GLY A 440 7.17 6.06 -0.02
C GLY A 440 7.15 7.39 0.73
N TYR A 441 6.36 7.50 1.80
CA TYR A 441 6.25 8.76 2.55
C TYR A 441 7.47 9.07 3.41
N ASP A 442 8.10 8.06 4.02
CA ASP A 442 9.21 8.19 4.96
C ASP A 442 10.45 8.82 4.32
N GLY A 443 10.66 8.56 3.03
CA GLY A 443 11.74 9.12 2.22
C GLY A 443 11.50 10.55 1.74
N LEU A 444 10.30 11.11 1.91
CA LEU A 444 10.01 12.52 1.63
C LEU A 444 10.46 13.43 2.78
N PHE A 445 10.76 12.86 3.94
CA PHE A 445 11.27 13.57 5.11
C PHE A 445 12.76 13.31 5.29
N GLY A 446 13.46 14.25 5.91
CA GLY A 446 14.86 14.06 6.26
C GLY A 446 15.07 12.95 7.30
N THR A 447 16.32 12.54 7.48
CA THR A 447 16.69 11.50 8.46
C THR A 447 16.43 11.90 9.91
N LYS A 448 16.13 13.17 10.20
CA LYS A 448 15.81 13.73 11.52
C LYS A 448 14.30 13.89 11.74
N THR A 449 13.56 12.87 11.32
CA THR A 449 12.09 12.84 11.45
C THR A 449 11.66 11.50 12.02
N MET A 450 10.87 11.58 13.10
CA MET A 450 10.12 10.46 13.67
C MET A 450 8.66 10.53 13.24
N PHE A 451 8.04 9.36 13.10
CA PHE A 451 6.68 9.17 12.66
C PHE A 451 5.88 8.44 13.73
N TYR A 452 4.82 9.08 14.24
CA TYR A 452 3.82 8.40 15.07
C TYR A 452 2.60 8.06 14.23
N HIS A 453 2.35 6.77 14.03
CA HIS A 453 1.27 6.28 13.16
C HIS A 453 -0.08 6.38 13.83
N VAL A 454 -1.05 7.04 13.17
CA VAL A 454 -2.45 7.07 13.61
C VAL A 454 -3.16 5.87 12.99
N PRO A 455 -3.69 4.93 13.79
CA PRO A 455 -4.36 3.76 13.26
C PRO A 455 -5.72 4.10 12.64
N PRO A 456 -6.19 3.34 11.64
CA PRO A 456 -7.58 3.37 11.21
C PRO A 456 -8.53 3.05 12.38
N ALA A 457 -9.73 3.61 12.33
CA ALA A 457 -10.75 3.35 13.34
C ALA A 457 -11.26 1.90 13.21
N PRO A 458 -11.38 1.16 14.33
CA PRO A 458 -11.96 -0.17 14.30
C PRO A 458 -13.44 -0.08 13.92
N VAL A 459 -13.87 -0.95 13.00
CA VAL A 459 -15.25 -1.02 12.53
C VAL A 459 -16.13 -1.58 13.66
N THR A 460 -16.82 -0.70 14.39
CA THR A 460 -17.87 -1.12 15.33
C THR A 460 -19.12 -1.44 14.52
N GLY A 461 -19.59 -2.69 14.61
CA GLY A 461 -20.63 -3.28 13.75
C GLY A 461 -22.05 -2.73 13.86
N ASP A 462 -22.24 -1.42 13.70
CA ASP A 462 -23.57 -0.79 13.62
C ASP A 462 -23.71 0.23 12.45
N ASP A 463 -22.62 0.60 11.76
CA ASP A 463 -22.70 1.39 10.52
C ASP A 463 -23.04 0.50 9.30
N THR A 464 -24.30 0.06 9.27
CA THR A 464 -24.94 -0.61 8.11
C THR A 464 -25.73 0.38 7.24
N ILE A 465 -25.42 1.67 7.32
CA ILE A 465 -26.16 2.71 6.57
C ILE A 465 -25.66 2.86 5.12
N SER A 466 -24.53 2.24 4.76
CA SER A 466 -24.14 1.96 3.38
C SER A 466 -23.83 0.47 3.27
N GLY A 467 -24.56 -0.25 2.43
CA GLY A 467 -24.50 -1.72 2.29
C GLY A 467 -23.19 -2.26 1.70
N GLU A 468 -22.04 -1.77 2.14
CA GLU A 468 -20.72 -2.31 1.83
C GLU A 468 -20.03 -2.69 3.13
N GLU A 469 -19.66 -3.97 3.23
CA GLU A 469 -18.88 -4.52 4.33
C GLU A 469 -17.49 -3.86 4.34
N GLY A 470 -17.34 -2.71 4.99
CA GLY A 470 -16.08 -1.99 5.16
C GLY A 470 -15.11 -2.68 6.11
N LYS A 471 -14.80 -3.96 5.89
CA LYS A 471 -13.71 -4.70 6.54
C LYS A 471 -12.44 -4.56 5.71
N GLY A 472 -11.91 -3.36 5.57
CA GLY A 472 -10.71 -3.20 4.75
C GLY A 472 -10.08 -1.81 4.72
N LEU A 473 -8.80 -1.82 4.38
CA LEU A 473 -7.95 -0.69 4.01
C LEU A 473 -8.05 -0.39 2.50
N LEU A 474 -9.03 -0.95 1.80
CA LEU A 474 -9.42 -0.60 0.44
C LEU A 474 -10.78 0.10 0.50
N LEU A 475 -10.82 1.34 0.03
CA LEU A 475 -12.00 2.16 -0.11
C LEU A 475 -12.65 1.85 -1.45
N ASN A 476 -13.93 1.47 -1.43
CA ASN A 476 -14.69 1.27 -2.64
C ASN A 476 -15.10 2.61 -3.25
N LEU A 477 -14.91 2.76 -4.55
CA LEU A 477 -15.40 3.89 -5.31
C LEU A 477 -16.23 3.38 -6.50
N ASP A 478 -17.55 3.54 -6.39
CA ASP A 478 -18.47 3.27 -7.47
C ASP A 478 -18.41 4.37 -8.54
N VAL A 479 -18.14 3.97 -9.78
CA VAL A 479 -17.94 4.85 -10.92
C VAL A 479 -18.92 4.54 -12.03
N PRO A 480 -19.67 5.53 -12.56
CA PRO A 480 -20.52 5.30 -13.72
C PRO A 480 -19.67 4.99 -14.96
N VAL A 481 -20.00 3.89 -15.65
CA VAL A 481 -19.36 3.46 -16.90
C VAL A 481 -20.40 3.18 -17.98
N LEU A 482 -19.98 3.26 -19.24
CA LEU A 482 -20.84 2.97 -20.38
C LEU A 482 -21.26 1.49 -20.40
N ASP A 483 -22.56 1.22 -20.40
CA ASP A 483 -23.09 -0.11 -20.71
C ASP A 483 -22.95 -0.40 -22.21
N SER A 484 -21.98 -1.26 -22.52
CA SER A 484 -21.66 -1.68 -23.88
C SER A 484 -22.80 -2.46 -24.57
N LYS A 485 -23.73 -3.07 -23.84
CA LYS A 485 -24.88 -3.82 -24.42
C LYS A 485 -25.88 -2.90 -25.11
N GLY A 486 -26.12 -1.72 -24.55
CA GLY A 486 -27.02 -0.71 -25.12
C GLY A 486 -26.37 0.18 -26.18
N ALA A 487 -25.04 0.18 -26.30
CA ALA A 487 -24.33 1.11 -27.17
C ALA A 487 -24.22 0.64 -28.64
N GLY A 488 -24.37 -0.67 -28.92
CA GLY A 488 -24.09 -1.22 -30.25
C GLY A 488 -24.99 -0.73 -31.39
N TRP A 489 -26.23 -0.32 -31.09
CA TRP A 489 -27.19 0.22 -32.09
C TRP A 489 -27.06 1.74 -32.28
N VAL A 490 -26.35 2.43 -31.39
CA VAL A 490 -26.21 3.89 -31.44
C VAL A 490 -25.52 4.35 -32.72
N PRO A 491 -24.41 3.74 -33.19
CA PRO A 491 -23.77 4.13 -34.45
C PRO A 491 -24.69 3.97 -35.66
N THR A 492 -25.45 2.87 -35.72
CA THR A 492 -26.32 2.58 -36.87
C THR A 492 -27.53 3.51 -36.91
N ALA A 493 -28.16 3.78 -35.76
CA ALA A 493 -29.25 4.74 -35.67
C ALA A 493 -28.78 6.18 -35.96
N THR A 494 -27.62 6.58 -35.43
CA THR A 494 -27.03 7.90 -35.69
C THR A 494 -26.76 8.06 -37.18
N MET A 495 -26.16 7.06 -37.83
CA MET A 495 -25.92 7.06 -39.27
C MET A 495 -27.23 7.20 -40.07
N ALA A 496 -28.28 6.46 -39.69
CA ALA A 496 -29.58 6.54 -40.35
C ALA A 496 -30.20 7.94 -40.23
N VAL A 497 -30.18 8.55 -39.04
CA VAL A 497 -30.70 9.90 -38.80
C VAL A 497 -29.91 10.94 -39.60
N VAL A 498 -28.58 10.85 -39.61
CA VAL A 498 -27.72 11.75 -40.39
C VAL A 498 -28.02 11.64 -41.89
N LEU A 499 -28.19 10.42 -42.42
CA LEU A 499 -28.53 10.21 -43.83
C LEU A 499 -29.91 10.76 -44.19
N VAL A 500 -30.91 10.57 -43.32
CA VAL A 500 -32.25 11.13 -43.51
C VAL A 500 -32.21 12.66 -43.48
N GLY A 501 -31.49 13.24 -42.52
CA GLY A 501 -31.30 14.68 -42.43
C GLY A 501 -30.58 15.25 -43.66
N PHE A 502 -29.53 14.58 -44.12
CA PHE A 502 -28.79 14.95 -45.32
C PHE A 502 -29.67 14.87 -46.58
N ALA A 503 -30.43 13.79 -46.75
CA ALA A 503 -31.37 13.62 -47.86
C ALA A 503 -32.47 14.70 -47.84
N TRP A 504 -32.96 15.06 -46.65
CA TRP A 504 -33.93 16.14 -46.48
C TRP A 504 -33.37 17.50 -46.91
N VAL A 505 -32.14 17.82 -46.51
CA VAL A 505 -31.45 19.06 -46.92
C VAL A 505 -31.26 19.09 -48.43
N LEU A 506 -30.81 17.99 -49.05
CA LEU A 506 -30.68 17.89 -50.50
C LEU A 506 -32.03 18.10 -51.20
N PHE A 507 -33.10 17.48 -50.71
CA PHE A 507 -34.44 17.65 -51.24
C PHE A 507 -34.91 19.12 -51.17
N LYS A 508 -34.67 19.81 -50.06
CA LYS A 508 -34.99 21.24 -49.92
C LYS A 508 -34.14 22.14 -50.80
N LEU A 509 -32.86 21.83 -51.01
CA LEU A 509 -31.98 22.57 -51.92
C LEU A 509 -32.40 22.43 -53.39
N VAL A 510 -32.73 21.22 -53.83
CA VAL A 510 -33.22 20.95 -55.20
C VAL A 510 -34.62 21.55 -55.40
N GLY A 511 -35.51 21.43 -54.40
CA GLY A 511 -36.84 22.05 -54.41
C GLY A 511 -36.82 23.58 -54.32
N GLY A 512 -35.82 24.17 -53.69
CA GLY A 512 -35.59 25.62 -53.60
C GLY A 512 -34.95 26.22 -54.86
N GLY A 513 -34.00 25.50 -55.48
CA GLY A 513 -33.37 25.89 -56.74
C GLY A 513 -34.34 25.90 -57.93
N GLY A 514 -35.44 25.15 -57.86
CA GLY A 514 -36.52 25.19 -58.84
C GLY A 514 -37.35 26.49 -58.83
N LYS A 515 -37.46 27.17 -57.68
CA LYS A 515 -38.16 28.47 -57.60
C LYS A 515 -37.30 29.65 -58.09
N GLY A 516 -35.97 29.57 -57.97
CA GLY A 516 -35.05 30.57 -58.53
C GLY A 516 -35.04 30.58 -60.07
N LYS A 517 -35.09 29.40 -60.71
CA LYS A 517 -35.16 29.30 -62.18
C LYS A 517 -36.54 29.61 -62.78
N ALA A 518 -37.62 29.54 -61.98
CA ALA A 518 -38.96 29.95 -62.41
C ALA A 518 -39.14 31.47 -62.42
N ALA A 519 -38.45 32.22 -61.55
CA ALA A 519 -38.45 33.68 -61.55
C ALA A 519 -37.65 34.27 -62.73
N GLU A 520 -36.51 33.66 -63.10
CA GLU A 520 -35.69 34.15 -64.22
C GLU A 520 -36.35 33.91 -65.60
N LYS A 521 -37.16 32.86 -65.76
CA LYS A 521 -37.93 32.64 -67.00
C LYS A 521 -39.13 33.58 -67.16
N ARG A 522 -39.61 34.23 -66.09
CA ARG A 522 -40.73 35.19 -66.15
C ARG A 522 -40.28 36.62 -66.44
N ALA A 523 -39.02 36.97 -66.15
CA ALA A 523 -38.43 38.28 -66.44
C ALA A 523 -37.84 38.44 -67.86
N LYS A 524 -37.80 37.37 -68.67
CA LYS A 524 -37.38 37.40 -70.09
C LYS A 524 -38.56 37.44 -71.07
N LYS A 525 -39.76 37.78 -70.58
CA LYS A 525 -41.02 37.79 -71.37
C LYS A 525 -41.81 39.10 -71.27
N GLU A 526 -41.18 40.17 -70.80
CA GLU A 526 -41.68 41.56 -70.96
C GLU A 526 -40.79 42.33 -71.94
#